data_AF-A0A7V8E3L8-F1
#
_entry.id   AF-A0A7V8E3L8-F1
#
_cell.length_a   1.000
_cell.length_b   1.000
_cell.length_c   1.000
_cell.angle_alpha   90.00
_cell.angle_beta   90.00
_cell.angle_gamma   90.00
#
_symmetry.space_group_name_H-M   'P 1'
#
loop_
_entity.id
_entity.type
_entity.pdbx_description
1 polymer ?
#
loop_
_entity_poly.entity_id
_entity_poly.type
_entity_poly.pdbx_seq_one_letter_code
_entity_poly.pdbx_strand_id
1 'polypeptide(L)'
;MKAVIPAALVAFVLGAVAGLLFERRRHETAQAPAPAQGPSNASSAPAPDSGKRVADAEKQASDAKAELVAAKEKIAKLEAGAKAAKSGGKKELTPEEAKARMEELRAQIPDLVAKKDGNGLIKLMNELAELGEVGYMAAIEISGLISADVEGGKNEFGLSRNEFYMAFSGPMLPVMVWGLQKGEEIPAGFRIGAAYALPWHPELEPGKLFLESLKNEKNADVARALADNLDGIAKAGMEADLAALVPGYADNARVVTSLLDSLVKIGSPEALASLEGYARSDNEFLRAEAAVALIAINPPAEGVLITLTVPNSQAENVGIKRGDIITSYNGTTVTDFAALRDQMKSAPAGSVVTVTVNRNGEIIPIQIKAGAKIGIDGKDVKPK
;
A
#
# COMPACT_ATOMS: atom_id res chain seq x y z
N MET A 1 2.59 31.27 -13.77
CA MET A 1 3.98 30.78 -13.73
C MET A 1 4.10 29.79 -12.56
N LYS A 2 4.49 28.53 -12.82
CA LYS A 2 4.68 27.53 -11.76
C LYS A 2 5.95 27.90 -10.97
N ALA A 3 5.84 28.13 -9.67
CA ALA A 3 7.01 28.31 -8.82
C ALA A 3 7.60 26.93 -8.51
N VAL A 4 8.63 26.56 -9.26
CA VAL A 4 9.51 25.44 -8.91
C VAL A 4 10.47 25.96 -7.86
N ILE A 5 10.37 25.47 -6.62
CA ILE A 5 11.44 25.65 -5.64
C ILE A 5 12.58 24.73 -6.10
N PRO A 6 13.80 25.23 -6.35
CA PRO A 6 14.88 24.38 -6.81
C PRO A 6 15.23 23.39 -5.70
N ALA A 7 15.22 22.09 -6.02
CA ALA A 7 15.61 20.99 -5.13
C ALA A 7 16.97 21.19 -4.45
N ALA A 8 17.81 22.06 -5.02
CA ALA A 8 19.08 22.52 -4.44
C ALA A 8 18.93 23.17 -3.04
N LEU A 9 17.83 23.87 -2.74
CA LEU A 9 17.66 24.57 -1.45
C LEU A 9 17.37 23.59 -0.30
N VAL A 10 16.59 22.54 -0.56
CA VAL A 10 16.27 21.49 0.43
C VAL A 10 17.46 20.58 0.67
N ALA A 11 18.22 20.25 -0.38
CA ALA A 11 19.46 19.47 -0.28
C ALA A 11 20.56 20.20 0.50
N PHE A 12 20.66 21.53 0.37
CA PHE A 12 21.64 22.34 1.11
C PHE A 12 21.39 22.36 2.62
N VAL A 13 20.13 22.50 3.05
CA VAL A 13 19.74 22.52 4.47
C VAL A 13 19.96 21.15 5.13
N LEU A 14 19.63 20.06 4.46
CA LEU A 14 19.85 18.70 4.97
C LEU A 14 21.35 18.35 5.05
N GLY A 15 22.15 18.80 4.07
CA GLY A 15 23.60 18.63 4.07
C GLY A 15 24.29 19.38 5.22
N ALA A 16 23.85 20.60 5.54
CA ALA A 16 24.40 21.38 6.65
C ALA A 16 24.11 20.75 8.03
N VAL A 17 22.90 20.22 8.24
CA VAL A 17 22.52 19.53 9.49
C VAL A 17 23.28 18.20 9.65
N ALA A 18 23.47 17.45 8.56
CA ALA A 18 24.26 16.21 8.58
C ALA A 18 25.75 16.46 8.86
N GLY A 19 26.32 17.54 8.32
CA GLY A 19 27.70 17.96 8.60
C GLY A 19 27.92 18.32 10.08
N LEU A 20 26.97 19.04 10.68
CA LEU A 20 26.99 19.42 12.11
C LEU A 20 26.93 18.20 13.05
N LEU A 21 26.08 17.21 12.74
CA LEU A 21 25.98 15.96 13.50
C LEU A 21 27.25 15.11 13.38
N PHE A 22 27.91 15.14 12.21
CA PHE A 22 29.15 14.42 11.96
C PHE A 22 30.36 15.03 12.70
N GLU A 23 30.49 16.36 12.71
CA GLU A 23 31.57 17.05 13.45
C GLU A 23 31.41 16.92 14.97
N ARG A 24 30.18 16.98 15.48
CA ARG A 24 29.90 16.79 16.92
C ARG A 24 30.28 15.37 17.40
N ARG A 25 29.94 14.34 16.62
CA ARG A 25 30.36 12.95 16.89
C ARG A 25 31.88 12.80 16.90
N ARG A 26 32.57 13.49 15.98
CA ARG A 26 34.05 13.47 15.90
C ARG A 26 34.70 14.04 17.15
N HIS A 27 34.17 15.15 17.66
CA HIS A 27 34.61 15.76 18.92
C HIS A 27 34.34 14.87 20.14
N GLU A 28 33.19 14.20 20.20
CA GLU A 28 32.86 13.26 21.27
C GLU A 28 33.77 12.01 21.26
N THR A 29 34.13 11.49 20.08
CA THR A 29 35.08 10.36 19.96
C THR A 29 36.54 10.73 20.24
N ALA A 30 36.92 12.00 20.13
CA ALA A 30 38.30 12.45 20.36
C ALA A 30 38.66 12.61 21.85
N GLN A 31 37.69 12.52 22.77
CA GLN A 31 37.90 12.60 24.23
C GLN A 31 37.95 11.23 24.93
N ALA A 32 37.86 10.12 24.20
CA ALA A 32 38.07 8.79 24.76
C ALA A 32 39.59 8.46 24.82
N PRO A 33 40.14 8.00 25.96
CA PRO A 33 41.56 7.66 26.03
C PRO A 33 41.85 6.36 25.26
N ALA A 34 42.76 6.43 24.28
CA ALA A 34 43.32 5.26 23.58
C ALA A 34 44.71 4.90 24.14
N PRO A 35 45.12 3.61 24.13
CA PRO A 35 46.33 3.14 24.80
C PRO A 35 47.62 3.47 24.03
N ALA A 36 48.72 3.57 24.78
CA ALA A 36 50.03 4.03 24.33
C ALA A 36 50.71 3.09 23.32
N GLN A 37 51.21 3.65 22.20
CA GLN A 37 52.31 3.11 21.40
C GLN A 37 53.19 4.24 20.81
N GLY A 38 54.48 3.93 20.61
CA GLY A 38 55.64 4.83 20.52
C GLY A 38 55.82 5.67 19.24
N PRO A 39 56.98 6.36 19.10
CA PRO A 39 57.08 7.60 18.35
C PRO A 39 57.51 7.39 16.89
N SER A 40 56.88 8.13 15.97
CA SER A 40 57.48 8.44 14.66
C SER A 40 56.78 9.64 13.98
N ASN A 41 57.53 10.74 13.94
CA ASN A 41 57.52 11.89 13.04
C ASN A 41 56.29 12.17 12.15
N ALA A 42 55.58 13.27 12.45
CA ALA A 42 54.82 14.04 11.47
C ALA A 42 54.93 15.54 11.75
N SER A 43 55.14 16.29 10.67
CA SER A 43 55.31 17.75 10.60
C SER A 43 54.13 18.52 11.20
N SER A 44 54.42 19.50 12.06
CA SER A 44 53.43 20.35 12.73
C SER A 44 52.96 21.50 11.84
N ALA A 45 51.81 21.34 11.20
CA ALA A 45 50.98 22.48 10.78
C ALA A 45 50.13 22.94 11.99
N PRO A 46 49.89 24.26 12.18
CA PRO A 46 49.08 24.73 13.29
C PRO A 46 47.64 24.23 13.14
N ALA A 47 47.10 23.60 14.19
CA ALA A 47 45.71 23.20 14.24
C ALA A 47 44.81 24.45 14.15
N PRO A 48 43.83 24.51 13.23
CA PRO A 48 42.92 25.64 13.14
C PRO A 48 42.05 25.73 14.40
N ASP A 49 41.85 26.95 14.89
CA ASP A 49 41.09 27.27 16.12
C ASP A 49 39.68 26.66 16.11
N SER A 50 39.52 25.57 16.86
CA SER A 50 38.29 24.77 16.92
C SER A 50 37.14 25.52 17.58
N GLY A 51 37.42 26.48 18.48
CA GLY A 51 36.38 27.25 19.17
C GLY A 51 35.63 28.19 18.23
N LYS A 52 36.35 28.81 17.29
CA LYS A 52 35.75 29.71 16.29
C LYS A 52 34.85 28.95 15.30
N ARG A 53 35.23 27.72 14.92
CA ARG A 53 34.43 26.87 14.02
C ARG A 53 33.11 26.43 14.64
N VAL A 54 33.10 26.09 15.92
CA VAL A 54 31.87 25.70 16.62
C VAL A 54 30.90 26.88 16.73
N ALA A 55 31.40 28.07 17.07
CA ALA A 55 30.57 29.28 17.15
C ALA A 55 30.00 29.69 15.78
N ASP A 56 30.79 29.59 14.71
CA ASP A 56 30.33 29.88 13.35
C ASP A 56 29.28 28.85 12.87
N ALA A 57 29.43 27.58 13.25
CA ALA A 57 28.48 26.51 12.93
C ALA A 57 27.15 26.64 13.70
N GLU A 58 27.20 27.01 14.99
CA GLU A 58 25.99 27.27 15.80
C GLU A 58 25.21 28.46 15.27
N LYS A 59 25.92 29.52 14.85
CA LYS A 59 25.30 30.69 14.21
C LYS A 59 24.65 30.33 12.88
N GLN A 60 25.34 29.59 12.00
CA GLN A 60 24.75 29.10 10.75
C GLN A 60 23.52 28.21 10.97
N ALA A 61 23.53 27.35 12.00
CA ALA A 61 22.39 26.51 12.34
C ALA A 61 21.19 27.33 12.84
N SER A 62 21.44 28.36 13.64
CA SER A 62 20.41 29.29 14.10
C SER A 62 19.79 30.08 12.94
N ASP A 63 20.63 30.61 12.05
CA ASP A 63 20.20 31.39 10.88
C ASP A 63 19.39 30.51 9.92
N ALA A 64 19.84 29.28 9.65
CA ALA A 64 19.10 28.31 8.83
C ALA A 64 17.75 27.91 9.45
N LYS A 65 17.66 27.84 10.78
CA LYS A 65 16.40 27.55 11.48
C LYS A 65 15.41 28.71 11.37
N ALA A 66 15.90 29.95 11.43
CA ALA A 66 15.08 31.14 11.22
C ALA A 66 14.56 31.22 9.77
N GLU A 67 15.41 30.94 8.78
CA GLU A 67 15.01 30.86 7.37
C GLU A 67 13.98 29.76 7.12
N LEU A 68 14.09 28.60 7.79
CA LEU A 68 13.13 27.52 7.69
C LEU A 68 11.74 27.91 8.24
N VAL A 69 11.69 28.65 9.35
CA VAL A 69 10.43 29.15 9.92
C VAL A 69 9.79 30.15 8.96
N ALA A 70 10.57 31.11 8.44
CA ALA A 70 10.08 32.08 7.47
C ALA A 70 9.60 31.41 6.16
N ALA A 71 10.29 30.36 5.70
CA ALA A 71 9.88 29.56 4.56
C ALA A 71 8.56 28.82 4.81
N LYS A 72 8.38 28.23 5.99
CA LYS A 72 7.12 27.57 6.39
C LYS A 72 5.94 28.55 6.44
N GLU A 73 6.13 29.75 6.97
CA GLU A 73 5.09 30.78 6.97
C GLU A 73 4.73 31.25 5.55
N LYS A 74 5.74 31.36 4.68
CA LYS A 74 5.53 31.72 3.28
C LYS A 74 4.80 30.63 2.51
N ILE A 75 5.12 29.35 2.77
CA ILE A 75 4.40 28.20 2.22
C ILE A 75 2.96 28.19 2.72
N ALA A 76 2.71 28.38 4.01
CA ALA A 76 1.35 28.45 4.56
C ALA A 76 0.52 29.57 3.94
N LYS A 77 1.12 30.74 3.69
CA LYS A 77 0.46 31.86 2.98
C LYS A 77 0.19 31.54 1.51
N LEU A 78 1.10 30.84 0.83
CA LEU A 78 0.91 30.40 -0.55
C LEU A 78 -0.15 29.30 -0.67
N GLU A 79 -0.22 28.38 0.30
CA GLU A 79 -1.25 27.34 0.39
C GLU A 79 -2.63 27.93 0.71
N ALA A 80 -2.70 28.90 1.64
CA ALA A 80 -3.92 29.66 1.90
C ALA A 80 -4.37 30.45 0.66
N GLY A 81 -3.42 31.07 -0.04
CA GLY A 81 -3.67 31.76 -1.32
C GLY A 81 -4.11 30.81 -2.44
N ALA A 82 -3.56 29.59 -2.50
CA ALA A 82 -3.94 28.56 -3.47
C ALA A 82 -5.31 27.95 -3.15
N LYS A 83 -5.66 27.81 -1.86
CA LYS A 83 -7.00 27.39 -1.40
C LYS A 83 -8.04 28.46 -1.74
N ALA A 84 -7.71 29.73 -1.52
CA ALA A 84 -8.54 30.87 -1.91
C ALA A 84 -8.65 31.06 -3.44
N ALA A 85 -7.60 30.73 -4.20
CA ALA A 85 -7.61 30.78 -5.66
C ALA A 85 -8.35 29.59 -6.30
N LYS A 86 -8.33 28.41 -5.67
CA LYS A 86 -9.17 27.26 -6.06
C LYS A 86 -10.64 27.46 -5.70
N SER A 87 -10.95 28.22 -4.64
CA SER A 87 -12.31 28.56 -4.24
C SER A 87 -12.88 29.78 -4.97
N GLY A 88 -12.34 30.15 -6.14
CA GLY A 88 -12.75 31.32 -6.90
C GLY A 88 -14.28 31.48 -6.98
N GLY A 89 -14.82 32.35 -6.14
CA GLY A 89 -16.19 32.88 -6.22
C GLY A 89 -17.36 31.90 -6.11
N LYS A 90 -17.21 30.65 -5.62
CA LYS A 90 -18.39 29.85 -5.27
C LYS A 90 -18.94 30.35 -3.93
N LYS A 91 -20.09 31.02 -3.96
CA LYS A 91 -20.89 31.35 -2.76
C LYS A 91 -21.06 30.06 -1.95
N GLU A 92 -20.57 30.05 -0.72
CA GLU A 92 -20.78 28.93 0.20
C GLU A 92 -22.29 28.83 0.45
N LEU A 93 -22.87 27.68 0.08
CA LEU A 93 -24.30 27.45 0.21
C LEU A 93 -24.64 27.26 1.69
N THR A 94 -25.75 27.84 2.12
CA THR A 94 -26.37 27.43 3.39
C THR A 94 -26.75 25.94 3.35
N PRO A 95 -26.89 25.25 4.49
CA PRO A 95 -27.30 23.84 4.51
C PRO A 95 -28.61 23.58 3.75
N GLU A 96 -29.57 24.51 3.82
CA GLU A 96 -30.84 24.45 3.11
C GLU A 96 -30.66 24.64 1.60
N GLU A 97 -29.84 25.62 1.17
CA GLU A 97 -29.52 25.83 -0.24
C GLU A 97 -28.75 24.62 -0.82
N ALA A 98 -27.83 24.02 -0.06
CA ALA A 98 -27.06 22.85 -0.46
C ALA A 98 -27.95 21.62 -0.62
N LYS A 99 -28.89 21.40 0.31
CA LYS A 99 -29.90 20.34 0.20
C LYS A 99 -30.81 20.55 -1.00
N ALA A 100 -31.34 21.76 -1.20
CA ALA A 100 -32.18 22.07 -2.35
C ALA A 100 -31.44 21.84 -3.67
N ARG A 101 -30.17 22.25 -3.74
CA ARG A 101 -29.31 22.00 -4.90
C ARG A 101 -29.05 20.51 -5.13
N MET A 102 -28.83 19.74 -4.06
CA MET A 102 -28.65 18.28 -4.16
C MET A 102 -29.90 17.62 -4.76
N GLU A 103 -31.09 17.95 -4.29
CA GLU A 103 -32.34 17.39 -4.82
C GLU A 103 -32.57 17.77 -6.29
N GLU A 104 -32.29 19.03 -6.66
CA GLU A 104 -32.36 19.50 -8.05
C GLU A 104 -31.41 18.73 -8.98
N LEU A 105 -30.17 18.51 -8.53
CA LEU A 105 -29.18 17.74 -9.28
C LEU A 105 -29.59 16.27 -9.38
N ARG A 106 -29.96 15.65 -8.26
CA ARG A 106 -30.35 14.23 -8.20
C ARG A 106 -31.56 13.92 -9.09
N ALA A 107 -32.50 14.87 -9.23
CA ALA A 107 -33.65 14.73 -10.12
C ALA A 107 -33.29 14.57 -11.61
N GLN A 108 -32.05 14.90 -12.02
CA GLN A 108 -31.57 14.74 -13.40
C GLN A 108 -31.11 13.31 -13.72
N ILE A 109 -30.86 12.47 -12.71
CA ILE A 109 -30.33 11.11 -12.90
C ILE A 109 -31.20 10.27 -13.85
N PRO A 110 -32.55 10.17 -13.68
CA PRO A 110 -33.36 9.29 -14.53
C PRO A 110 -33.32 9.66 -16.01
N ASP A 111 -33.29 10.95 -16.34
CA ASP A 111 -33.23 11.43 -17.72
C ASP A 111 -31.86 11.11 -18.36
N LEU A 112 -30.76 11.31 -17.62
CA LEU A 112 -29.41 10.95 -18.09
C LEU A 112 -29.25 9.44 -18.29
N VAL A 113 -29.82 8.63 -17.39
CA VAL A 113 -29.85 7.16 -17.53
C VAL A 113 -30.64 6.75 -18.76
N ALA A 114 -31.84 7.32 -18.97
CA ALA A 114 -32.67 7.02 -20.14
C ALA A 114 -31.98 7.39 -21.46
N LYS A 115 -31.20 8.48 -21.46
CA LYS A 115 -30.38 8.92 -22.60
C LYS A 115 -29.06 8.16 -22.76
N LYS A 116 -28.71 7.30 -21.80
CA LYS A 116 -27.40 6.62 -21.72
C LYS A 116 -26.23 7.61 -21.78
N ASP A 117 -26.38 8.78 -21.16
CA ASP A 117 -25.38 9.85 -21.17
C ASP A 117 -24.39 9.70 -20.02
N GLY A 118 -23.36 8.87 -20.24
CA GLY A 118 -22.32 8.64 -19.22
C GLY A 118 -21.52 9.88 -18.85
N ASN A 119 -21.24 10.76 -19.81
CA ASN A 119 -20.49 12.00 -19.53
C ASN A 119 -21.33 12.96 -18.69
N GLY A 120 -22.63 13.06 -18.98
CA GLY A 120 -23.59 13.78 -18.14
C GLY A 120 -23.65 13.21 -16.73
N LEU A 121 -23.70 11.88 -16.58
CA LEU A 121 -23.67 11.21 -15.27
C LEU A 121 -22.38 11.51 -14.49
N ILE A 122 -21.20 11.44 -15.11
CA ILE A 122 -19.93 11.78 -14.46
C ILE A 122 -19.93 13.25 -14.01
N LYS A 123 -20.39 14.16 -14.86
CA LYS A 123 -20.48 15.58 -14.52
C LYS A 123 -21.40 15.79 -13.32
N LEU A 124 -22.58 15.17 -13.33
CA LEU A 124 -23.56 15.27 -12.26
C LEU A 124 -23.03 14.69 -10.94
N MET A 125 -22.37 13.54 -11.01
CA MET A 125 -21.71 12.90 -9.87
C MET A 125 -20.67 13.84 -9.23
N ASN A 126 -19.85 14.50 -10.05
CA ASN A 126 -18.87 15.46 -9.56
C ASN A 126 -19.53 16.70 -8.93
N GLU A 127 -20.58 17.25 -9.53
CA GLU A 127 -21.33 18.39 -8.96
C GLU A 127 -21.95 18.01 -7.60
N LEU A 128 -22.51 16.81 -7.47
CA LEU A 128 -23.04 16.28 -6.21
C LEU A 128 -21.94 16.08 -5.17
N ALA A 129 -20.79 15.53 -5.55
CA ALA A 129 -19.63 15.38 -4.67
C ALA A 129 -19.11 16.74 -4.16
N GLU A 130 -19.14 17.78 -4.98
CA GLU A 130 -18.73 19.13 -4.59
C GLU A 130 -19.67 19.81 -3.57
N LEU A 131 -20.89 19.30 -3.36
CA LEU A 131 -21.78 19.78 -2.30
C LEU A 131 -21.37 19.30 -0.90
N GLY A 132 -20.37 18.43 -0.79
CA GLY A 132 -19.97 17.82 0.48
C GLY A 132 -20.93 16.72 0.94
N GLU A 133 -20.97 16.43 2.24
CA GLU A 133 -21.67 15.26 2.78
C GLU A 133 -23.15 15.17 2.39
N VAL A 134 -23.83 16.30 2.18
CA VAL A 134 -25.23 16.32 1.72
C VAL A 134 -25.41 15.68 0.34
N GLY A 135 -24.40 15.76 -0.54
CA GLY A 135 -24.44 15.22 -1.89
C GLY A 135 -23.72 13.88 -2.07
N TYR A 136 -22.92 13.43 -1.10
CA TYR A 136 -22.11 12.22 -1.21
C TYR A 136 -22.92 10.96 -1.53
N MET A 137 -24.04 10.74 -0.85
CA MET A 137 -24.87 9.54 -1.12
C MET A 137 -25.46 9.55 -2.53
N ALA A 138 -25.85 10.71 -3.05
CA ALA A 138 -26.34 10.84 -4.43
C ALA A 138 -25.20 10.65 -5.45
N ALA A 139 -23.98 11.10 -5.14
CA ALA A 139 -22.81 10.80 -5.96
C ALA A 139 -22.48 9.29 -5.96
N ILE A 140 -22.57 8.63 -4.80
CA ILE A 140 -22.40 7.17 -4.66
C ILE A 140 -23.45 6.42 -5.48
N GLU A 141 -24.71 6.87 -5.48
CA GLU A 141 -25.79 6.31 -6.32
C GLU A 141 -25.38 6.28 -7.79
N ILE A 142 -24.89 7.41 -8.33
CA ILE A 142 -24.42 7.48 -9.72
C ILE A 142 -23.21 6.58 -9.95
N SER A 143 -22.27 6.53 -9.00
CA SER A 143 -21.09 5.68 -9.10
C SER A 143 -21.43 4.18 -9.20
N GLY A 144 -22.53 3.75 -8.58
CA GLY A 144 -23.05 2.39 -8.68
C GLY A 144 -23.80 2.10 -9.98
N LEU A 145 -24.29 3.13 -10.66
CA LEU A 145 -24.92 3.01 -11.99
C LEU A 145 -23.86 2.86 -13.08
N ILE A 146 -22.80 3.67 -13.06
CA ILE A 146 -21.76 3.62 -14.09
C ILE A 146 -20.93 2.34 -13.91
N SER A 147 -20.90 1.48 -14.93
CA SER A 147 -20.16 0.21 -14.91
C SER A 147 -18.79 0.34 -15.56
N ALA A 148 -17.81 -0.42 -15.06
CA ALA A 148 -16.50 -0.58 -15.72
C ALA A 148 -16.55 -1.55 -16.91
N ASP A 149 -17.65 -2.28 -17.09
CA ASP A 149 -17.80 -3.28 -18.13
C ASP A 149 -17.93 -2.61 -19.51
N VAL A 150 -16.95 -2.86 -20.37
CA VAL A 150 -16.75 -2.15 -21.65
C VAL A 150 -16.81 -3.14 -22.80
N GLU A 151 -18.00 -3.67 -23.06
CA GLU A 151 -18.25 -4.53 -24.22
C GLU A 151 -18.19 -3.70 -25.52
N GLY A 152 -17.35 -4.10 -26.48
CA GLY A 152 -17.18 -3.32 -27.71
C GLY A 152 -16.43 -1.99 -27.55
N GLY A 153 -15.73 -1.79 -26.43
CA GLY A 153 -14.84 -0.65 -26.17
C GLY A 153 -15.45 0.49 -25.35
N LYS A 154 -16.76 0.47 -25.13
CA LYS A 154 -17.50 1.40 -24.26
C LYS A 154 -18.55 0.65 -23.44
N ASN A 155 -18.91 1.18 -22.28
CA ASN A 155 -19.99 0.61 -21.46
C ASN A 155 -21.37 1.01 -22.00
N GLU A 156 -22.44 0.56 -21.33
CA GLU A 156 -23.81 0.87 -21.72
C GLU A 156 -24.16 2.38 -21.71
N PHE A 157 -23.38 3.19 -21.02
CA PHE A 157 -23.48 4.65 -20.92
C PHE A 157 -22.50 5.37 -21.87
N GLY A 158 -21.86 4.64 -22.79
CA GLY A 158 -20.94 5.21 -23.78
C GLY A 158 -19.58 5.65 -23.22
N LEU A 159 -19.23 5.26 -22.00
CA LEU A 159 -17.95 5.54 -21.36
C LEU A 159 -16.91 4.50 -21.74
N SER A 160 -15.72 4.95 -22.11
CA SER A 160 -14.54 4.10 -22.17
C SER A 160 -14.07 3.72 -20.77
N ARG A 161 -13.23 2.68 -20.69
CA ARG A 161 -12.61 2.25 -19.44
C ARG A 161 -11.81 3.37 -18.77
N ASN A 162 -11.11 4.18 -19.57
CA ASN A 162 -10.34 5.30 -19.05
C ASN A 162 -11.23 6.41 -18.49
N GLU A 163 -12.33 6.76 -19.17
CA GLU A 163 -13.30 7.75 -18.68
C GLU A 163 -13.96 7.27 -17.37
N PHE A 164 -14.30 5.98 -17.28
CA PHE A 164 -14.80 5.37 -16.05
C PHE A 164 -13.79 5.57 -14.90
N TYR A 165 -12.53 5.16 -15.06
CA TYR A 165 -11.55 5.31 -13.97
C TYR A 165 -11.28 6.77 -13.59
N MET A 166 -11.23 7.67 -14.57
CA MET A 166 -11.02 9.10 -14.32
C MET A 166 -12.20 9.73 -13.57
N ALA A 167 -13.41 9.16 -13.65
CA ALA A 167 -14.57 9.61 -12.87
C ALA A 167 -14.36 9.45 -11.35
N PHE A 168 -13.52 8.52 -10.94
CA PHE A 168 -13.18 8.23 -9.54
C PHE A 168 -11.95 9.01 -9.07
N SER A 169 -11.77 10.23 -9.57
CA SER A 169 -10.71 11.14 -9.19
C SER A 169 -11.27 12.51 -8.79
N GLY A 170 -10.41 13.43 -8.34
CA GLY A 170 -10.81 14.80 -8.05
C GLY A 170 -11.92 14.88 -6.99
N PRO A 171 -13.12 15.41 -7.33
CA PRO A 171 -14.23 15.55 -6.38
C PRO A 171 -14.69 14.24 -5.71
N MET A 172 -14.45 13.08 -6.33
CA MET A 172 -14.83 11.79 -5.74
C MET A 172 -13.88 11.31 -4.63
N LEU A 173 -12.67 11.86 -4.52
CA LEU A 173 -11.70 11.41 -3.52
C LEU A 173 -12.19 11.64 -2.07
N PRO A 174 -12.71 12.83 -1.69
CA PRO A 174 -13.36 13.01 -0.39
C PRO A 174 -14.54 12.06 -0.16
N VAL A 175 -15.32 11.73 -1.20
CA VAL A 175 -16.46 10.80 -1.10
C VAL A 175 -16.00 9.39 -0.74
N MET A 176 -14.89 8.94 -1.34
CA MET A 176 -14.29 7.62 -1.03
C MET A 176 -13.75 7.56 0.40
N VAL A 177 -13.02 8.60 0.82
CA VAL A 177 -12.48 8.68 2.18
C VAL A 177 -13.62 8.64 3.20
N TRP A 178 -14.63 9.50 3.00
CA TRP A 178 -15.83 9.51 3.83
C TRP A 178 -16.56 8.16 3.79
N GLY A 179 -16.65 7.54 2.62
CA GLY A 179 -17.30 6.25 2.42
C GLY A 179 -16.66 5.11 3.22
N LEU A 180 -15.33 5.06 3.27
CA LEU A 180 -14.60 4.09 4.09
C LEU A 180 -14.74 4.37 5.59
N GLN A 181 -14.81 5.64 6.00
CA GLN A 181 -15.01 6.05 7.39
C GLN A 181 -16.42 5.70 7.91
N LYS A 182 -17.43 5.78 7.05
CA LYS A 182 -18.82 5.44 7.37
C LYS A 182 -19.10 3.93 7.39
N GLY A 183 -18.20 3.12 6.85
CA GLY A 183 -18.27 1.66 6.95
C GLY A 183 -19.57 1.09 6.37
N GLU A 184 -20.27 0.25 7.12
CA GLU A 184 -21.44 -0.52 6.66
C GLU A 184 -22.65 0.35 6.25
N GLU A 185 -22.68 1.65 6.60
CA GLU A 185 -23.67 2.60 6.06
C GLU A 185 -23.54 2.76 4.54
N ILE A 186 -22.39 2.40 3.98
CA ILE A 186 -22.03 2.62 2.58
C ILE A 186 -21.95 1.28 1.83
N PRO A 187 -22.51 1.19 0.61
CA PRO A 187 -22.50 -0.04 -0.18
C PRO A 187 -21.10 -0.66 -0.29
N ALA A 188 -21.02 -1.98 -0.07
CA ALA A 188 -19.76 -2.72 -0.11
C ALA A 188 -19.01 -2.53 -1.44
N GLY A 189 -19.72 -2.50 -2.58
CA GLY A 189 -19.13 -2.28 -3.90
C GLY A 189 -18.40 -0.93 -4.01
N PHE A 190 -18.95 0.13 -3.43
CA PHE A 190 -18.30 1.45 -3.40
C PHE A 190 -17.04 1.44 -2.54
N ARG A 191 -17.12 0.81 -1.34
CA ARG A 191 -15.97 0.69 -0.43
C ARG A 191 -14.83 -0.16 -1.03
N ILE A 192 -15.17 -1.23 -1.73
CA ILE A 192 -14.21 -2.02 -2.51
C ILE A 192 -13.56 -1.15 -3.60
N GLY A 193 -14.36 -0.39 -4.35
CA GLY A 193 -13.86 0.56 -5.35
C GLY A 193 -12.89 1.58 -4.76
N ALA A 194 -13.23 2.15 -3.60
CA ALA A 194 -12.37 3.07 -2.86
C ALA A 194 -11.03 2.42 -2.45
N ALA A 195 -11.05 1.15 -2.01
CA ALA A 195 -9.84 0.41 -1.65
C ALA A 195 -8.86 0.25 -2.83
N TYR A 196 -9.37 0.14 -4.07
CA TYR A 196 -8.55 0.06 -5.27
C TYR A 196 -8.13 1.43 -5.83
N ALA A 197 -8.95 2.47 -5.62
CA ALA A 197 -8.71 3.80 -6.18
C ALA A 197 -7.75 4.65 -5.31
N LEU A 198 -7.92 4.62 -4.00
CA LEU A 198 -7.15 5.48 -3.08
C LEU A 198 -5.63 5.23 -3.04
N PRO A 199 -5.09 4.02 -3.29
CA PRO A 199 -3.64 3.81 -3.36
C PRO A 199 -2.92 4.66 -4.42
N TRP A 200 -3.64 5.12 -5.44
CA TRP A 200 -3.13 6.04 -6.47
C TRP A 200 -3.02 7.50 -5.99
N HIS A 201 -3.44 7.77 -4.75
CA HIS A 201 -3.51 9.09 -4.12
C HIS A 201 -2.74 9.11 -2.78
N PRO A 202 -1.40 9.02 -2.80
CA PRO A 202 -0.59 8.90 -1.59
C PRO A 202 -0.72 10.10 -0.64
N GLU A 203 -1.09 11.28 -1.14
CA GLU A 203 -1.36 12.48 -0.35
C GLU A 203 -2.50 12.32 0.66
N LEU A 204 -3.37 11.32 0.46
CA LEU A 204 -4.48 10.99 1.36
C LEU A 204 -4.07 10.01 2.47
N GLU A 205 -2.81 9.54 2.48
CA GLU A 205 -2.31 8.54 3.42
C GLU A 205 -3.22 7.29 3.52
N PRO A 206 -3.57 6.64 2.38
CA PRO A 206 -4.57 5.57 2.32
C PRO A 206 -4.29 4.40 3.26
N GLY A 207 -3.02 4.11 3.56
CA GLY A 207 -2.66 3.03 4.49
C GLY A 207 -3.26 3.22 5.89
N LYS A 208 -3.25 4.45 6.43
CA LYS A 208 -3.85 4.73 7.75
C LYS A 208 -5.36 4.60 7.71
N LEU A 209 -5.98 5.06 6.62
CA LEU A 209 -7.41 4.95 6.41
C LEU A 209 -7.86 3.49 6.32
N PHE A 210 -7.10 2.65 5.61
CA PHE A 210 -7.43 1.23 5.45
C PHE A 210 -7.27 0.48 6.77
N LEU A 211 -6.21 0.75 7.54
CA LEU A 211 -6.03 0.18 8.88
C LEU A 211 -7.20 0.54 9.79
N GLU A 212 -7.66 1.79 9.78
CA GLU A 212 -8.80 2.23 10.59
C GLU A 212 -10.10 1.57 10.15
N SER A 213 -10.34 1.50 8.83
CA SER A 213 -11.53 0.87 8.26
C SER A 213 -11.60 -0.63 8.60
N LEU A 214 -10.45 -1.33 8.54
CA LEU A 214 -10.34 -2.74 8.89
C LEU A 214 -10.66 -3.06 10.36
N LYS A 215 -10.55 -2.10 11.29
CA LYS A 215 -10.85 -2.37 12.71
C LYS A 215 -12.31 -2.76 12.94
N ASN A 216 -13.22 -2.28 12.09
CA ASN A 216 -14.67 -2.44 12.24
C ASN A 216 -15.35 -3.09 11.03
N GLU A 217 -14.57 -3.54 10.04
CA GLU A 217 -15.11 -4.14 8.82
C GLU A 217 -15.60 -5.56 9.05
N LYS A 218 -16.87 -5.83 8.75
CA LYS A 218 -17.45 -7.19 8.85
C LYS A 218 -17.67 -7.82 7.48
N ASN A 219 -17.70 -7.03 6.41
CA ASN A 219 -17.85 -7.56 5.08
C ASN A 219 -16.51 -8.16 4.61
N ALA A 220 -16.48 -9.48 4.42
CA ALA A 220 -15.26 -10.21 4.07
C ALA A 220 -14.63 -9.74 2.74
N ASP A 221 -15.42 -9.32 1.76
CA ASP A 221 -14.92 -8.84 0.47
C ASP A 221 -14.31 -7.44 0.58
N VAL A 222 -14.91 -6.56 1.41
CA VAL A 222 -14.34 -5.24 1.68
C VAL A 222 -13.06 -5.37 2.48
N ALA A 223 -13.06 -6.19 3.54
CA ALA A 223 -11.86 -6.44 4.36
C ALA A 223 -10.71 -7.00 3.50
N ARG A 224 -11.01 -7.94 2.61
CA ARG A 224 -10.04 -8.46 1.65
C ARG A 224 -9.53 -7.38 0.72
N ALA A 225 -10.41 -6.56 0.12
CA ALA A 225 -9.98 -5.49 -0.77
C ALA A 225 -9.06 -4.48 -0.07
N LEU A 226 -9.36 -4.11 1.18
CA LEU A 226 -8.52 -3.22 1.98
C LEU A 226 -7.16 -3.86 2.31
N ALA A 227 -7.14 -5.12 2.75
CA ALA A 227 -5.92 -5.83 3.11
C ALA A 227 -5.02 -6.10 1.90
N ASP A 228 -5.60 -6.53 0.77
CA ASP A 228 -4.85 -6.78 -0.47
C ASP A 228 -4.21 -5.49 -1.01
N ASN A 229 -4.87 -4.34 -0.87
CA ASN A 229 -4.30 -3.06 -1.31
C ASN A 229 -3.35 -2.43 -0.28
N LEU A 230 -3.44 -2.80 1.01
CA LEU A 230 -2.44 -2.43 2.02
C LEU A 230 -1.05 -2.95 1.66
N ASP A 231 -0.99 -4.16 1.09
CA ASP A 231 0.25 -4.83 0.67
C ASP A 231 1.11 -3.99 -0.31
N GLY A 232 0.50 -3.08 -1.07
CA GLY A 232 1.19 -2.17 -2.00
C GLY A 232 1.64 -0.82 -1.39
N ILE A 233 1.11 -0.45 -0.22
CA ILE A 233 1.27 0.89 0.38
C ILE A 233 1.76 0.85 1.84
N ALA A 234 1.86 -0.34 2.44
CA ALA A 234 2.37 -0.55 3.78
C ALA A 234 3.82 -0.05 3.88
N LYS A 235 4.11 0.71 4.95
CA LYS A 235 5.41 1.33 5.19
C LYS A 235 5.80 1.25 6.67
N ALA A 236 7.08 1.47 6.95
CA ALA A 236 7.59 1.53 8.32
C ALA A 236 6.77 2.51 9.19
N GLY A 237 6.49 2.11 10.42
CA GLY A 237 5.60 2.79 11.36
C GLY A 237 4.17 2.24 11.41
N MET A 238 3.80 1.30 10.53
CA MET A 238 2.48 0.66 10.48
C MET A 238 2.44 -0.73 11.13
N GLU A 239 3.58 -1.25 11.59
CA GLU A 239 3.76 -2.63 12.05
C GLU A 239 2.81 -2.98 13.21
N ALA A 240 2.72 -2.08 14.19
CA ALA A 240 1.90 -2.30 15.38
C ALA A 240 0.40 -2.38 15.03
N ASP A 241 -0.07 -1.50 14.14
CA ASP A 241 -1.46 -1.48 13.70
C ASP A 241 -1.79 -2.70 12.84
N LEU A 242 -0.91 -3.08 11.91
CA LEU A 242 -1.06 -4.28 11.09
C LEU A 242 -1.13 -5.54 11.96
N ALA A 243 -0.20 -5.69 12.91
CA ALA A 243 -0.18 -6.81 13.83
C ALA A 243 -1.47 -6.84 14.67
N ALA A 244 -1.90 -5.71 15.24
CA ALA A 244 -3.10 -5.64 16.06
C ALA A 244 -4.39 -6.13 15.34
N LEU A 245 -4.46 -6.02 14.01
CA LEU A 245 -5.58 -6.51 13.22
C LEU A 245 -5.60 -8.03 13.03
N VAL A 246 -4.44 -8.69 12.99
CA VAL A 246 -4.32 -10.11 12.63
C VAL A 246 -5.24 -11.03 13.46
N PRO A 247 -5.29 -10.94 14.81
CA PRO A 247 -6.14 -11.82 15.61
C PRO A 247 -7.64 -11.64 15.34
N GLY A 248 -8.06 -10.42 14.97
CA GLY A 248 -9.46 -10.10 14.66
C GLY A 248 -9.97 -10.76 13.37
N TYR A 249 -9.07 -11.22 12.51
CA TYR A 249 -9.37 -11.87 11.23
C TYR A 249 -8.94 -13.35 11.19
N ALA A 250 -8.75 -13.99 12.35
CA ALA A 250 -8.21 -15.36 12.44
C ALA A 250 -9.07 -16.46 11.77
N ASP A 251 -10.28 -16.14 11.31
CA ASP A 251 -11.16 -17.02 10.52
C ASP A 251 -11.15 -16.67 9.02
N ASN A 252 -10.47 -15.60 8.61
CA ASN A 252 -10.38 -15.13 7.23
C ASN A 252 -8.96 -15.24 6.71
N ALA A 253 -8.66 -16.39 6.09
CA ALA A 253 -7.30 -16.70 5.70
C ALA A 253 -6.70 -15.72 4.70
N ARG A 254 -7.49 -15.20 3.76
CA ARG A 254 -6.98 -14.23 2.77
C ARG A 254 -6.59 -12.91 3.43
N VAL A 255 -7.42 -12.39 4.33
CA VAL A 255 -7.10 -11.14 5.04
C VAL A 255 -5.86 -11.32 5.91
N VAL A 256 -5.75 -12.41 6.66
CA VAL A 256 -4.56 -12.68 7.49
C VAL A 256 -3.31 -12.79 6.63
N THR A 257 -3.34 -13.55 5.53
CA THR A 257 -2.19 -13.65 4.62
C THR A 257 -1.76 -12.27 4.11
N SER A 258 -2.69 -11.41 3.65
CA SER A 258 -2.35 -10.07 3.15
C SER A 258 -1.78 -9.14 4.24
N LEU A 259 -2.27 -9.23 5.48
CA LEU A 259 -1.73 -8.48 6.62
C LEU A 259 -0.32 -8.93 7.00
N LEU A 260 -0.07 -10.25 7.04
CA LEU A 260 1.26 -10.79 7.32
C LEU A 260 2.23 -10.50 6.18
N ASP A 261 1.78 -10.53 4.93
CA ASP A 261 2.59 -10.16 3.77
C ASP A 261 3.00 -8.68 3.80
N SER A 262 2.11 -7.81 4.27
CA SER A 262 2.45 -6.41 4.53
C SER A 262 3.57 -6.28 5.57
N LEU A 263 3.56 -7.08 6.65
CA LEU A 263 4.65 -7.13 7.64
C LEU A 263 5.95 -7.66 7.03
N VAL A 264 5.89 -8.73 6.22
CA VAL A 264 7.05 -9.27 5.48
C VAL A 264 7.68 -8.20 4.59
N LYS A 265 6.88 -7.43 3.87
CA LYS A 265 7.36 -6.36 2.99
C LYS A 265 7.98 -5.18 3.73
N ILE A 266 7.39 -4.79 4.86
CA ILE A 266 8.00 -3.75 5.71
C ILE A 266 9.38 -4.21 6.18
N GLY A 267 9.50 -5.47 6.61
CA GLY A 267 10.78 -6.11 6.88
C GLY A 267 11.59 -5.50 8.04
N SER A 268 10.94 -4.72 8.91
CA SER A 268 11.56 -4.14 10.10
C SER A 268 11.73 -5.18 11.23
N PRO A 269 12.62 -4.95 12.21
CA PRO A 269 12.75 -5.81 13.37
C PRO A 269 11.42 -6.01 14.13
N GLU A 270 10.59 -4.96 14.21
CA GLU A 270 9.28 -4.99 14.84
C GLU A 270 8.29 -5.87 14.05
N ALA A 271 8.32 -5.79 12.72
CA ALA A 271 7.51 -6.66 11.87
C ALA A 271 7.93 -8.13 12.03
N LEU A 272 9.24 -8.41 12.01
CA LEU A 272 9.77 -9.76 12.21
C LEU A 272 9.37 -10.31 13.59
N ALA A 273 9.54 -9.51 14.65
CA ALA A 273 9.14 -9.91 16.00
C ALA A 273 7.65 -10.25 16.10
N SER A 274 6.80 -9.50 15.40
CA SER A 274 5.36 -9.77 15.33
C SER A 274 5.06 -11.11 14.62
N LEU A 275 5.69 -11.36 13.47
CA LEU A 275 5.58 -12.63 12.73
C LEU A 275 6.03 -13.82 13.59
N GLU A 276 7.18 -13.71 14.25
CA GLU A 276 7.66 -14.75 15.15
C GLU A 276 6.74 -14.95 16.37
N GLY A 277 6.12 -13.89 16.87
CA GLY A 277 5.09 -13.96 17.91
C GLY A 277 3.91 -14.82 17.47
N TYR A 278 3.36 -14.57 16.27
CA TYR A 278 2.27 -15.38 15.71
C TYR A 278 2.70 -16.82 15.42
N ALA A 279 3.94 -17.05 14.97
CA ALA A 279 4.47 -18.39 14.76
C ALA A 279 4.63 -19.21 16.06
N ARG A 280 4.50 -18.56 17.24
CA ARG A 280 4.45 -19.22 18.56
C ARG A 280 3.05 -19.17 19.18
N SER A 281 2.04 -18.70 18.44
CA SER A 281 0.66 -18.61 18.92
C SER A 281 0.07 -19.98 19.24
N ASP A 282 -0.78 -20.05 20.26
CA ASP A 282 -1.61 -21.22 20.56
C ASP A 282 -2.67 -21.45 19.48
N ASN A 283 -3.06 -20.39 18.75
CA ASN A 283 -3.96 -20.50 17.60
C ASN A 283 -3.23 -21.17 16.43
N GLU A 284 -3.66 -22.39 16.09
CA GLU A 284 -3.04 -23.21 15.05
C GLU A 284 -3.04 -22.53 13.68
N PHE A 285 -4.13 -21.85 13.32
CA PHE A 285 -4.26 -21.15 12.06
C PHE A 285 -3.24 -20.00 11.96
N LEU A 286 -3.21 -19.12 12.95
CA LEU A 286 -2.26 -18.00 12.97
C LEU A 286 -0.81 -18.47 13.00
N ARG A 287 -0.52 -19.54 13.74
CA ARG A 287 0.80 -20.17 13.78
C ARG A 287 1.24 -20.66 12.41
N ALA A 288 0.34 -21.32 11.67
CA ALA A 288 0.62 -21.80 10.32
C ALA A 288 0.84 -20.64 9.33
N GLU A 289 -0.02 -19.61 9.35
CA GLU A 289 0.11 -18.44 8.48
C GLU A 289 1.44 -17.70 8.70
N ALA A 290 1.79 -17.48 9.96
CA ALA A 290 3.03 -16.82 10.32
C ALA A 290 4.27 -17.63 9.96
N ALA A 291 4.21 -18.96 10.08
CA ALA A 291 5.29 -19.83 9.61
C ALA A 291 5.53 -19.68 8.10
N VAL A 292 4.46 -19.61 7.29
CA VAL A 292 4.57 -19.36 5.84
C VAL A 292 5.18 -17.98 5.56
N ALA A 293 4.75 -16.94 6.29
CA ALA A 293 5.32 -15.60 6.17
C ALA A 293 6.83 -15.58 6.48
N LEU A 294 7.27 -16.31 7.51
CA LEU A 294 8.69 -16.44 7.85
C LEU A 294 9.49 -17.22 6.78
N ILE A 295 8.90 -18.25 6.17
CA ILE A 295 9.51 -18.93 5.02
C ILE A 295 9.71 -17.95 3.87
N ALA A 296 8.75 -17.04 3.61
CA ALA A 296 8.89 -16.03 2.56
C ALA A 296 10.07 -15.06 2.79
N ILE A 297 10.43 -14.80 4.06
CA ILE A 297 11.57 -13.93 4.42
C ILE A 297 12.92 -14.61 4.14
N ASN A 298 13.02 -15.91 4.44
CA ASN A 298 14.23 -16.70 4.26
C ASN A 298 13.90 -18.10 3.74
N PRO A 299 13.60 -18.23 2.43
CA PRO A 299 13.13 -19.49 1.87
C PRO A 299 14.30 -20.49 1.77
N PRO A 300 14.06 -21.79 2.05
CA PRO A 300 15.10 -22.83 1.95
C PRO A 300 15.48 -23.21 0.51
N ALA A 301 14.70 -22.77 -0.48
CA ALA A 301 14.93 -23.03 -1.90
C ALA A 301 14.34 -21.91 -2.77
N GLU A 302 14.84 -21.80 -4.00
CA GLU A 302 14.25 -20.94 -5.05
C GLU A 302 13.06 -21.66 -5.69
N GLY A 303 11.98 -20.94 -5.95
CA GLY A 303 10.78 -21.49 -6.58
C GLY A 303 9.50 -20.74 -6.21
N VAL A 304 8.37 -21.46 -6.22
CA VAL A 304 7.05 -20.89 -5.92
C VAL A 304 6.59 -21.33 -4.53
N LEU A 305 6.58 -20.41 -3.56
CA LEU A 305 6.03 -20.63 -2.23
C LEU A 305 4.50 -20.67 -2.31
N ILE A 306 3.91 -21.78 -1.88
CA ILE A 306 2.48 -21.97 -1.80
C ILE A 306 1.94 -21.21 -0.59
N THR A 307 1.15 -20.17 -0.87
CA THR A 307 0.47 -19.37 0.15
C THR A 307 -0.94 -19.88 0.40
N LEU A 308 -1.62 -20.49 -0.57
CA LEU A 308 -2.97 -21.02 -0.40
C LEU A 308 -3.17 -22.30 -1.23
N THR A 309 -3.97 -23.23 -0.72
CA THR A 309 -4.54 -24.34 -1.49
C THR A 309 -6.05 -24.15 -1.59
N VAL A 310 -6.60 -24.37 -2.78
CA VAL A 310 -8.05 -24.26 -3.02
C VAL A 310 -8.73 -25.52 -2.47
N PRO A 311 -9.82 -25.41 -1.68
CA PRO A 311 -10.56 -26.56 -1.20
C PRO A 311 -11.08 -27.45 -2.33
N ASN A 312 -11.03 -28.77 -2.13
CA ASN A 312 -11.37 -29.83 -3.09
C ASN A 312 -10.56 -29.79 -4.38
N SER A 313 -9.41 -29.11 -4.38
CA SER A 313 -8.52 -29.05 -5.54
C SER A 313 -7.61 -30.25 -5.64
N GLN A 314 -6.95 -30.40 -6.78
CA GLN A 314 -5.93 -31.40 -6.97
C GLN A 314 -4.78 -31.24 -5.96
N ALA A 315 -4.33 -30.02 -5.69
CA ALA A 315 -3.27 -29.75 -4.72
C ALA A 315 -3.60 -30.26 -3.33
N GLU A 316 -4.81 -29.97 -2.84
CA GLU A 316 -5.26 -30.46 -1.54
C GLU A 316 -5.33 -31.99 -1.53
N ASN A 317 -5.92 -32.60 -2.57
CA ASN A 317 -6.10 -34.05 -2.67
C ASN A 317 -4.78 -34.84 -2.72
N VAL A 318 -3.74 -34.27 -3.34
CA VAL A 318 -2.41 -34.90 -3.47
C VAL A 318 -1.44 -34.48 -2.35
N GLY A 319 -1.91 -33.69 -1.39
CA GLY A 319 -1.15 -33.32 -0.20
C GLY A 319 -0.09 -32.24 -0.43
N ILE A 320 -0.25 -31.39 -1.45
CA ILE A 320 0.45 -30.09 -1.51
C ILE A 320 -0.16 -29.20 -0.43
N LYS A 321 0.71 -28.50 0.31
CA LYS A 321 0.32 -27.72 1.49
C LYS A 321 0.84 -26.30 1.40
N ARG A 322 0.21 -25.40 2.15
CA ARG A 322 0.77 -24.07 2.42
C ARG A 322 2.15 -24.21 3.04
N GLY A 323 3.10 -23.36 2.63
CA GLY A 323 4.50 -23.44 3.05
C GLY A 323 5.39 -24.35 2.19
N ASP A 324 4.82 -25.14 1.30
CA ASP A 324 5.59 -25.85 0.27
C ASP A 324 6.20 -24.84 -0.70
N ILE A 325 7.41 -25.11 -1.19
CA ILE A 325 8.00 -24.39 -2.32
C ILE A 325 8.09 -25.34 -3.50
N ILE A 326 7.35 -25.08 -4.57
CA ILE A 326 7.50 -25.85 -5.81
C ILE A 326 8.84 -25.48 -6.45
N THR A 327 9.73 -26.46 -6.57
CA THR A 327 11.08 -26.29 -7.11
C THR A 327 11.24 -26.95 -8.48
N SER A 328 10.37 -27.91 -8.83
CA SER A 328 10.39 -28.54 -10.14
C SER A 328 9.01 -29.01 -10.60
N TYR A 329 8.82 -29.05 -11.91
CA TYR A 329 7.66 -29.63 -12.58
C TYR A 329 8.14 -30.58 -13.68
N ASN A 330 7.81 -31.85 -13.54
CA ASN A 330 8.19 -32.94 -14.43
C ASN A 330 9.71 -32.99 -14.70
N GLY A 331 10.52 -32.80 -13.65
CA GLY A 331 11.98 -32.79 -13.73
C GLY A 331 12.58 -31.49 -14.28
N THR A 332 11.76 -30.52 -14.68
CA THR A 332 12.22 -29.19 -15.09
C THR A 332 12.18 -28.24 -13.90
N THR A 333 13.28 -27.54 -13.62
CA THR A 333 13.37 -26.56 -12.53
C THR A 333 12.33 -25.45 -12.70
N VAL A 334 11.70 -25.08 -11.59
CA VAL A 334 10.75 -23.98 -11.48
C VAL A 334 11.36 -22.94 -10.55
N THR A 335 11.68 -21.76 -11.09
CA THR A 335 12.24 -20.63 -10.34
C THR A 335 11.19 -19.62 -9.89
N ASP A 336 10.05 -19.60 -10.57
CA ASP A 336 8.98 -18.63 -10.40
C ASP A 336 7.64 -19.16 -10.96
N PHE A 337 6.57 -18.40 -10.72
CA PHE A 337 5.21 -18.76 -11.10
C PHE A 337 5.02 -18.76 -12.62
N ALA A 338 5.76 -17.93 -13.35
CA ALA A 338 5.70 -17.91 -14.81
C ALA A 338 6.27 -19.22 -15.39
N ALA A 339 7.43 -19.65 -14.90
CA ALA A 339 8.04 -20.93 -15.24
C ALA A 339 7.13 -22.10 -14.90
N LEU A 340 6.55 -22.12 -13.69
CA LEU A 340 5.57 -23.15 -13.29
C LEU A 340 4.40 -23.22 -14.27
N ARG A 341 3.80 -22.07 -14.58
CA ARG A 341 2.66 -21.96 -15.49
C ARG A 341 3.02 -22.45 -16.90
N ASP A 342 4.21 -22.14 -17.39
CA ASP A 342 4.66 -22.55 -18.71
C ASP A 342 4.89 -24.06 -18.77
N GLN A 343 5.44 -24.67 -17.72
CA GLN A 343 5.55 -26.13 -17.61
C GLN A 343 4.18 -26.82 -17.52
N MET A 344 3.23 -26.23 -16.79
CA MET A 344 1.87 -26.75 -16.73
C MET A 344 1.15 -26.72 -18.09
N LYS A 345 1.46 -25.72 -18.93
CA LYS A 345 0.89 -25.60 -20.29
C LYS A 345 1.53 -26.55 -21.29
N SER A 346 2.82 -26.87 -21.12
CA SER A 346 3.55 -27.76 -22.03
C SER A 346 3.27 -29.25 -21.76
N ALA A 347 2.82 -29.59 -20.55
CA ALA A 347 2.51 -30.97 -20.18
C ALA A 347 1.28 -31.52 -20.94
N PRO A 348 1.36 -32.74 -21.49
CA PRO A 348 0.22 -33.37 -22.16
C PRO A 348 -0.97 -33.49 -21.21
N ALA A 349 -2.13 -32.96 -21.61
CA ALA A 349 -3.33 -33.01 -20.78
C ALA A 349 -3.70 -34.47 -20.43
N GLY A 350 -3.99 -34.71 -19.15
CA GLY A 350 -4.34 -36.03 -18.63
C GLY A 350 -3.15 -36.95 -18.29
N SER A 351 -1.92 -36.58 -18.66
CA SER A 351 -0.72 -37.30 -18.24
C SER A 351 -0.45 -37.14 -16.74
N VAL A 352 0.26 -38.10 -16.14
CA VAL A 352 0.76 -37.99 -14.77
C VAL A 352 2.13 -37.34 -14.81
N VAL A 353 2.32 -36.28 -14.03
CA VAL A 353 3.57 -35.53 -13.92
C VAL A 353 3.97 -35.41 -12.46
N THR A 354 5.27 -35.35 -12.21
CA THR A 354 5.81 -35.17 -10.86
C THR A 354 6.05 -33.70 -10.59
N VAL A 355 5.42 -33.14 -9.56
CA VAL A 355 5.77 -31.85 -8.98
C VAL A 355 6.70 -32.11 -7.81
N THR A 356 7.86 -31.47 -7.79
CA THR A 356 8.78 -31.53 -6.65
C THR A 356 8.54 -30.31 -5.77
N VAL A 357 8.27 -30.55 -4.49
CA VAL A 357 8.17 -29.50 -3.48
C VAL A 357 9.33 -29.60 -2.49
N ASN A 358 9.81 -28.45 -2.02
CA ASN A 358 10.60 -28.34 -0.81
C ASN A 358 9.65 -28.01 0.34
N ARG A 359 9.56 -28.89 1.34
CA ARG A 359 8.78 -28.69 2.55
C ARG A 359 9.73 -28.70 3.72
N ASN A 360 9.98 -27.53 4.31
CA ASN A 360 10.88 -27.37 5.46
C ASN A 360 12.28 -27.97 5.23
N GLY A 361 12.81 -27.84 4.00
CA GLY A 361 14.11 -28.39 3.62
C GLY A 361 14.09 -29.81 3.05
N GLU A 362 12.98 -30.54 3.19
CA GLU A 362 12.81 -31.88 2.62
C GLU A 362 12.28 -31.81 1.18
N ILE A 363 12.89 -32.57 0.27
CA ILE A 363 12.48 -32.65 -1.12
C ILE A 363 11.45 -33.78 -1.28
N ILE A 364 10.22 -33.42 -1.61
CA ILE A 364 9.09 -34.34 -1.70
C ILE A 364 8.57 -34.37 -3.16
N PRO A 365 8.66 -35.51 -3.86
CA PRO A 365 8.03 -35.67 -5.16
C PRO A 365 6.54 -36.02 -4.99
N ILE A 366 5.66 -35.31 -5.70
CA ILE A 366 4.21 -35.48 -5.64
C ILE A 366 3.67 -35.66 -7.06
N GLN A 367 2.90 -36.73 -7.30
CA GLN A 367 2.30 -36.98 -8.60
C GLN A 367 0.97 -36.23 -8.75
N ILE A 368 0.79 -35.56 -9.88
CA ILE A 368 -0.44 -34.88 -10.25
C ILE A 368 -0.84 -35.21 -11.69
N LYS A 369 -2.11 -34.99 -12.02
CA LYS A 369 -2.65 -35.03 -13.37
C LYS A 369 -2.51 -33.67 -14.05
N ALA A 370 -1.78 -33.65 -15.17
CA ALA A 370 -1.60 -32.47 -16.01
C ALA A 370 -2.90 -32.07 -16.72
N GLY A 371 -3.02 -30.80 -17.09
CA GLY A 371 -4.19 -30.24 -17.80
C GLY A 371 -5.39 -29.90 -16.91
N ALA A 372 -5.38 -30.28 -15.62
CA ALA A 372 -6.32 -29.79 -14.63
C ALA A 372 -5.73 -28.60 -13.84
N LYS A 373 -6.58 -27.70 -13.35
CA LYS A 373 -6.12 -26.66 -12.40
C LYS A 373 -5.57 -27.35 -11.15
N ILE A 374 -4.32 -27.06 -10.80
CA ILE A 374 -3.70 -27.58 -9.56
C ILE A 374 -4.45 -27.06 -8.33
N GLY A 375 -4.91 -25.80 -8.37
CA GLY A 375 -5.67 -25.18 -7.28
C GLY A 375 -4.77 -24.68 -6.15
N ILE A 376 -3.75 -23.91 -6.51
CA ILE A 376 -2.83 -23.25 -5.60
C ILE A 376 -2.85 -21.75 -5.85
N ASP A 377 -2.48 -21.01 -4.82
CA ASP A 377 -1.97 -19.64 -4.91
C ASP A 377 -0.56 -19.60 -4.30
N GLY A 378 0.25 -18.66 -4.75
CA GLY A 378 1.63 -18.60 -4.31
C GLY A 378 2.39 -17.38 -4.81
N LYS A 379 3.62 -17.25 -4.30
CA LYS A 379 4.53 -16.17 -4.65
C LYS A 379 5.93 -16.68 -4.91
N ASP A 380 6.64 -15.95 -5.76
CA ASP A 380 8.02 -16.26 -6.11
C ASP A 380 8.93 -16.01 -4.91
N VAL A 381 9.78 -16.98 -4.60
CA VAL A 381 10.72 -16.90 -3.48
C VAL A 381 12.10 -17.34 -3.93
N LYS A 382 13.12 -16.67 -3.38
CA LYS A 382 14.52 -16.98 -3.63
C LYS A 382 15.33 -16.80 -2.34
N PRO A 383 16.23 -17.75 -2.00
CA PRO A 383 17.15 -17.57 -0.88
C PRO A 383 17.98 -16.28 -1.09
N LYS A 384 18.23 -15.55 0.00
CA LYS A 384 18.99 -14.30 -0.03
C LYS A 384 20.48 -14.53 -0.29
#